data_AF-A0A7R9KBG7-F1
#
_entry.id   AF-A0A7R9KBG7-F1
#
_cell.length_a   1.000
_cell.length_b   1.000
_cell.length_c   1.000
_cell.angle_alpha   90.00
_cell.angle_beta   90.00
_cell.angle_gamma   90.00
#
_symmetry.space_group_name_H-M   'P 1'
#
loop_
_entity.id
_entity.type
_entity.pdbx_description
1 polymer ?
#
loop_
_entity_poly.entity_id
_entity_poly.type
_entity_poly.pdbx_seq_one_letter_code
_entity_poly.pdbx_strand_id
1 'polypeptide(L)'
;MERRLDCIPGDCLAKSDEWTTGLKGTYSRNGYIYASIAGTVKIVHNDDNTKTLEVLRVDRNRHLVPQMDSIVTCRVLSMTASVVCIA
;
A
#
# COMPACT_ATOMS: atom_id res chain seq x y z
N MET A 1 -12.32 8.09 19.20
CA MET A 1 -13.02 7.09 18.38
C MET A 1 -12.60 7.33 16.94
N GLU A 2 -11.56 6.65 16.47
CA GLU A 2 -11.02 6.86 15.12
C GLU A 2 -12.00 6.25 14.12
N ARG A 3 -12.64 7.09 13.29
CA ARG A 3 -13.63 6.64 12.31
C ARG A 3 -12.88 5.86 11.23
N ARG A 4 -12.98 4.55 11.29
CA ARG A 4 -12.48 3.66 10.27
C ARG A 4 -13.43 3.72 9.08
N LEU A 5 -13.03 4.46 8.05
CA LEU A 5 -13.76 4.55 6.79
C LEU A 5 -13.32 3.39 5.91
N ASP A 6 -14.23 2.47 5.62
CA ASP A 6 -14.01 1.42 4.63
C ASP A 6 -14.56 1.87 3.29
N CYS A 7 -13.91 1.45 2.21
CA CYS A 7 -14.24 1.81 0.84
C CYS A 7 -14.12 0.59 -0.08
N ILE A 8 -14.77 0.69 -1.24
CA ILE A 8 -14.71 -0.28 -2.33
C ILE A 8 -14.07 0.33 -3.58
N PRO A 9 -13.56 -0.49 -4.53
CA PRO A 9 -13.00 0.03 -5.77
C PRO A 9 -14.02 0.89 -6.53
N GLY A 10 -13.61 2.08 -6.94
CA GLY A 10 -14.45 3.05 -7.64
C GLY A 10 -15.07 4.13 -6.74
N ASP A 11 -14.98 4.02 -5.41
CA ASP A 11 -15.43 5.08 -4.50
C ASP A 11 -14.59 6.34 -4.66
N CYS A 12 -15.25 7.50 -4.67
CA CYS A 12 -14.60 8.82 -4.69
C CYS A 12 -14.22 9.22 -3.26
N LEU A 13 -12.93 9.42 -3.02
CA LEU A 13 -12.38 9.67 -1.69
C LEU A 13 -12.17 11.17 -1.43
N ALA A 14 -11.58 11.90 -2.39
CA ALA A 14 -11.24 13.31 -2.24
C ALA A 14 -10.99 14.02 -3.58
N LYS A 15 -10.87 15.35 -3.55
CA LYS A 15 -10.33 16.14 -4.65
C LYS A 15 -8.81 16.07 -4.68
N SER A 16 -8.23 16.05 -5.88
CA SER A 16 -6.78 15.91 -6.08
C SER A 16 -5.96 17.11 -5.61
N ASP A 17 -6.57 18.30 -5.50
CA ASP A 17 -5.85 19.54 -5.21
C ASP A 17 -5.34 19.64 -3.76
N GLU A 18 -5.95 18.88 -2.84
CA GLU A 18 -5.65 18.92 -1.41
C GLU A 18 -4.77 17.74 -0.95
N TRP A 19 -4.43 16.83 -1.85
CA TRP A 19 -3.85 15.53 -1.51
C TRP A 19 -2.79 15.11 -2.51
N THR A 20 -1.70 14.53 -2.01
CA THR A 20 -0.69 13.93 -2.87
C THR A 20 -1.25 12.64 -3.48
N THR A 21 -1.41 12.62 -4.80
CA THR A 21 -1.94 11.47 -5.55
C THR A 21 -0.90 10.37 -5.75
N GLY A 22 -1.32 9.10 -5.75
CA GLY A 22 -0.53 8.02 -6.36
C GLY A 22 0.11 7.00 -5.41
N LEU A 23 -0.41 6.83 -4.20
CA LEU A 23 0.08 5.82 -3.26
C LEU A 23 -0.96 4.72 -2.98
N LYS A 24 -0.43 3.58 -2.50
CA LYS A 24 -1.06 2.26 -2.36
C LYS A 24 -2.59 2.29 -2.26
N GLY A 25 -3.24 1.75 -3.30
CA GLY A 25 -4.68 1.50 -3.29
C GLY A 25 -5.56 2.66 -3.76
N THR A 26 -4.99 3.72 -4.33
CA THR A 26 -5.74 4.84 -4.92
C THR A 26 -5.31 5.12 -6.37
N TYR A 27 -6.16 5.80 -7.12
CA TYR A 27 -5.83 6.38 -8.44
C TYR A 27 -6.49 7.75 -8.60
N SER A 28 -5.90 8.62 -9.42
CA SER A 28 -6.48 9.92 -9.75
C SER A 28 -7.15 9.89 -11.12
N ARG A 29 -8.34 10.50 -11.23
CA ARG A 29 -9.06 10.69 -12.49
C ARG A 29 -9.85 11.99 -12.45
N ASN A 30 -9.67 12.84 -13.45
CA ASN A 30 -10.40 14.11 -13.61
C ASN A 30 -10.37 15.02 -12.35
N GLY A 31 -9.23 15.12 -11.66
CA GLY A 31 -9.10 15.96 -10.46
C GLY A 31 -9.73 15.37 -9.19
N TYR A 32 -10.12 14.09 -9.21
CA TYR A 32 -10.59 13.35 -8.04
C TYR A 32 -9.74 12.11 -7.79
N ILE A 33 -9.66 11.71 -6.53
CA ILE A 33 -8.98 10.51 -6.05
C ILE A 33 -10.03 9.44 -5.79
N TYR A 34 -9.80 8.26 -6.34
CA TYR A 34 -10.66 7.10 -6.21
C TYR A 34 -9.93 5.92 -5.59
N ALA A 35 -10.67 5.05 -4.91
CA ALA A 35 -10.14 3.78 -4.43
C ALA A 35 -9.93 2.79 -5.59
N SER A 36 -8.76 2.15 -5.66
CA SER A 36 -8.49 1.06 -6.62
C SER A 36 -8.72 -0.34 -6.04
N ILE A 37 -8.84 -0.44 -4.71
CA ILE A 37 -8.99 -1.70 -3.97
C ILE A 37 -10.03 -1.53 -2.84
N ALA A 38 -10.61 -2.64 -2.39
CA ALA A 38 -11.43 -2.65 -1.18
C ALA A 38 -10.53 -2.60 0.06
N GLY A 39 -10.82 -1.71 1.00
CA GLY A 39 -9.92 -1.46 2.12
C GLY A 39 -10.38 -0.39 3.09
N THR A 40 -9.58 -0.22 4.13
CA THR A 40 -9.72 0.89 5.06
C THR A 40 -8.92 2.09 4.53
N VAL A 41 -9.58 3.24 4.46
CA VAL A 41 -8.96 4.51 4.11
C VAL A 41 -8.08 4.99 5.27
N LYS A 42 -6.82 5.31 4.97
CA LYS A 42 -5.85 5.86 5.92
C LYS A 42 -5.30 7.18 5.39
N ILE A 43 -5.30 8.18 6.26
CA ILE A 43 -4.64 9.46 6.00
C ILE A 43 -3.23 9.38 6.59
N VAL A 44 -2.23 9.49 5.74
CA VAL A 44 -0.82 9.55 6.14
C VAL A 44 -0.37 11.01 6.05
N HIS A 45 0.14 11.53 7.15
CA HIS A 45 0.78 12.84 7.19
C HIS A 45 2.27 12.63 6.94
N ASN A 46 2.79 13.24 5.89
CA ASN A 46 4.20 13.20 5.54
C ASN A 46 4.97 14.31 6.27
N ASP A 47 6.28 14.15 6.39
CA ASP A 47 7.17 15.10 7.07
C ASP A 47 7.26 16.46 6.35
N ASP A 48 6.92 16.50 5.06
CA ASP A 48 6.84 17.71 4.23
C ASP A 48 5.51 18.49 4.39
N ASN A 49 4.73 18.18 5.43
CA ASN A 49 3.41 18.74 5.71
C ASN A 49 2.36 18.43 4.64
N THR A 50 2.63 17.48 3.72
CA THR A 50 1.65 16.98 2.76
C THR A 50 0.81 15.86 3.38
N LYS A 51 -0.42 15.70 2.88
CA LYS A 51 -1.33 14.63 3.28
C LYS A 51 -1.52 13.67 2.11
N THR A 52 -1.39 12.38 2.42
CA THR A 52 -1.59 11.30 1.46
C THR A 52 -2.79 10.47 1.86
N LEU A 53 -3.61 10.13 0.86
CA LEU A 53 -4.72 9.20 0.99
C LEU A 53 -4.29 7.82 0.51
N GLU A 54 -4.27 6.84 1.42
CA GLU A 54 -3.98 5.45 1.11
C GLU A 54 -5.20 4.58 1.42
N VAL A 55 -5.40 3.54 0.61
CA VAL A 55 -6.38 2.50 0.92
C VAL A 55 -5.61 1.24 1.27
N LEU A 56 -5.76 0.79 2.52
CA LEU A 56 -5.13 -0.41 3.00
C LEU A 56 -6.08 -1.59 2.82
N ARG A 57 -5.61 -2.58 2.06
CA ARG A 57 -6.23 -3.89 1.93
C ARG A 57 -6.62 -4.47 3.30
N VAL A 58 -7.81 -5.06 3.37
CA VAL A 58 -8.32 -5.71 4.59
C VAL A 58 -7.62 -7.07 4.84
N ASP A 59 -6.92 -7.61 3.85
CA ASP A 59 -6.27 -8.92 3.92
C ASP A 59 -5.09 -8.99 4.91
N ARG A 60 -5.04 -10.13 5.62
CA ARG A 60 -4.01 -10.49 6.61
C ARG A 60 -2.65 -10.86 5.97
N ASN A 61 -2.59 -10.99 4.65
CA ASN A 61 -1.34 -11.26 3.93
C ASN A 61 -0.65 -9.95 3.57
N ARG A 62 0.07 -9.39 4.54
CA ARG A 62 1.11 -8.41 4.23
C ARG A 62 2.14 -9.10 3.34
N HIS A 63 2.20 -8.72 2.07
CA HIS A 63 3.39 -8.95 1.25
C HIS A 63 4.53 -8.16 1.87
N LEU A 64 5.29 -8.80 2.77
CA LEU A 64 6.52 -8.26 3.31
C LEU A 64 7.56 -8.33 2.18
N VAL A 65 7.94 -7.16 1.69
CA VAL A 65 9.06 -7.04 0.75
C VAL A 65 10.32 -6.89 1.60
N PRO A 66 11.26 -7.86 1.57
CA PRO A 66 12.51 -7.73 2.31
C PRO A 66 13.29 -6.50 1.83
N GLN A 67 13.90 -5.78 2.76
CA GLN A 67 14.77 -4.65 2.49
C GLN A 67 16.23 -5.07 2.65
N MET A 68 17.17 -4.24 2.20
CA MET A 68 18.58 -4.44 2.53
C MET A 68 18.75 -4.54 4.06
N ASP A 69 19.67 -5.40 4.50
CA ASP A 69 19.92 -5.73 5.92
C ASP A 69 18.76 -6.38 6.68
N SER A 70 17.70 -6.83 5.99
CA SER A 70 16.62 -7.59 6.61
C SER A 70 17.06 -9.03 6.92
N ILE A 71 16.87 -9.47 8.16
CA ILE A 71 17.04 -10.87 8.56
C ILE A 71 15.75 -11.63 8.27
N VAL A 72 15.82 -12.66 7.44
CA VAL A 72 14.69 -13.48 7.00
C VAL A 72 14.93 -14.96 7.29
N THR A 73 13.86 -15.71 7.52
CA THR A 73 13.89 -17.16 7.53
C THR A 73 13.42 -17.65 6.17
N CYS A 74 14.24 -18.42 5.47
CA CYS A 74 13.92 -18.91 4.13
C CYS A 74 13.99 -20.44 4.04
N ARG A 75 13.24 -21.00 3.09
CA ARG A 75 13.32 -22.41 2.69
C ARG A 75 14.11 -22.53 1.39
N VAL A 76 15.07 -23.46 1.35
CA VAL A 76 15.80 -23.79 0.12
C VAL A 76 14.85 -24.41 -0.89
N LEU A 77 14.79 -23.84 -2.09
CA LEU A 77 13.96 -24.32 -3.20
C LEU A 77 14.75 -25.16 -4.20
N SER A 78 15.96 -24.72 -4.55
CA SER A 78 16.83 -25.42 -5.49
C SER A 78 18.29 -25.06 -5.24
N MET A 79 19.19 -25.94 -5.69
CA MET A 79 20.63 -25.77 -5.54
C MET A 79 21.34 -26.21 -6.82
N THR A 80 22.25 -25.35 -7.27
CA THR A 80 23.26 -25.64 -8.29
C THR A 80 24.63 -25.65 -7.60
N ALA A 81 25.69 -26.05 -8.29
CA ALA A 81 27.05 -26.11 -7.72
C ALA A 81 27.53 -24.79 -7.07
N SER A 82 27.01 -23.64 -7.49
CA SER A 82 27.49 -22.32 -7.03
C SER A 82 26.40 -21.43 -6.42
N VAL A 83 25.12 -21.79 -6.53
CA VAL A 83 23.99 -20.91 -6.16
C VAL A 83 22.85 -21.70 -5.54
N VAL A 84 22.24 -21.14 -4.49
CA VAL A 84 21.05 -21.67 -3.82
C VAL A 84 19.91 -20.67 -3.95
N CYS A 85 18.77 -21.12 -4.47
CA CYS A 85 17.54 -20.32 -4.52
C CYS A 85 16.71 -20.56 -3.26
N ILE A 86 16.22 -19.50 -2.64
CA ILE A 86 15.48 -19.53 -1.38
C ILE A 86 14.17 -18.75 -1.49
N ALA A 87 13.14 -19.13 -0.71
CA ALA A 87 11.86 -18.42 -0.60
C ALA A 87 11.41 -18.25 0.85
#